data_AF-A0A538QGT0-F1
#
_entry.id   AF-A0A538QGT0-F1
#
_cell.length_a   1.000
_cell.length_b   1.000
_cell.length_c   1.000
_cell.angle_alpha   90.00
_cell.angle_beta   90.00
_cell.angle_gamma   90.00
#
_symmetry.space_group_name_H-M   'P 1'
#
loop_
_entity.id
_entity.type
_entity.pdbx_description
1 polymer ?
#
loop_
_entity_poly.entity_id
_entity_poly.type
_entity_poly.pdbx_seq_one_letter_code
_entity_poly.pdbx_strand_id
1 'polypeptide(L)'
;MTVTLPQVRAILDPEEPNYSLVKPLGPAALPILEQLIHGPDQMLASKATYAAALIGGAGAAAVVLQAANSPNPAIRVAAAHAATQVADPHITPVLLHLLDDRDSGVRRQALRAAARRADPALHARLQKLITSDHDPGLRKEASKLLKTP
;
A
#
# COMPACT_ATOMS: atom_id res chain seq x y z
N MET A 1 6.55 17.83 -19.69
CA MET A 1 7.68 16.88 -19.85
C MET A 1 7.12 15.48 -19.80
N THR A 2 7.50 14.61 -20.72
CA THR A 2 7.02 13.22 -20.77
C THR A 2 7.91 12.38 -19.87
N VAL A 3 7.33 11.79 -18.82
CA VAL A 3 8.05 10.81 -17.98
C VAL A 3 8.22 9.52 -18.77
N THR A 4 9.40 8.90 -18.72
CA THR A 4 9.71 7.69 -19.51
C THR A 4 10.04 6.49 -18.62
N LEU A 5 9.86 5.27 -19.13
CA LEU A 5 10.21 4.05 -18.40
C LEU A 5 11.69 4.02 -17.98
N PRO A 6 12.68 4.34 -18.84
CA PRO A 6 14.08 4.41 -18.42
C PRO A 6 14.32 5.41 -17.28
N GLN A 7 13.63 6.56 -17.29
CA GLN A 7 13.73 7.55 -16.23
C GLN A 7 13.20 7.01 -14.89
N VAL A 8 12.04 6.35 -14.88
CA VAL A 8 11.48 5.74 -13.67
C VAL A 8 12.37 4.60 -13.18
N ARG A 9 12.86 3.74 -14.09
CA ARG A 9 13.76 2.64 -13.77
C ARG A 9 15.10 3.09 -13.22
N ALA A 10 15.66 4.19 -13.72
CA ALA A 10 16.90 4.75 -13.16
C ALA A 10 16.77 5.12 -11.67
N ILE A 11 15.56 5.42 -11.20
CA ILE A 11 15.28 5.70 -9.78
C ILE A 11 15.07 4.40 -9.00
N LEU A 12 14.35 3.42 -9.56
CA LEU A 12 13.89 2.23 -8.84
C LEU A 12 14.81 1.00 -8.94
N ASP A 13 15.58 0.86 -10.01
CA ASP A 13 16.48 -0.27 -10.23
C ASP A 13 17.60 -0.39 -9.17
N PRO A 14 18.19 0.69 -8.63
CA PRO A 14 19.17 0.60 -7.54
C PRO A 14 18.65 -0.20 -6.34
N GLU A 15 19.53 -0.93 -5.65
CA GLU A 15 19.18 -1.71 -4.44
C GLU A 15 18.45 -0.85 -3.41
N GLU A 16 18.95 0.36 -3.18
CA GLU A 16 18.35 1.42 -2.37
C GLU A 16 17.89 2.59 -3.27
N PRO A 17 16.61 2.63 -3.70
CA PRO A 17 16.09 3.71 -4.52
C PRO A 17 16.08 5.06 -3.79
N ASN A 18 16.49 6.13 -4.49
CA ASN A 18 16.30 7.48 -3.98
C ASN A 18 14.86 7.96 -4.27
N TYR A 19 13.94 7.60 -3.38
CA TYR A 19 12.51 7.94 -3.51
C TYR A 19 12.19 9.44 -3.50
N SER A 20 13.12 10.31 -3.08
CA SER A 20 12.92 11.76 -3.17
C SER A 20 12.75 12.24 -4.62
N LEU A 21 13.28 11.47 -5.59
CA LEU A 21 13.19 11.75 -7.02
C LEU A 21 11.84 11.35 -7.63
N VAL A 22 11.01 10.59 -6.90
CA VAL A 22 9.72 10.12 -7.41
C VAL A 22 8.65 11.22 -7.38
N LYS A 23 8.55 11.97 -6.27
CA LYS A 23 7.54 13.04 -6.12
C LYS A 23 7.57 14.07 -7.27
N PRO A 24 8.74 14.56 -7.73
CA PRO A 24 8.83 15.47 -8.86
C PRO A 24 8.32 14.91 -10.20
N LEU A 25 8.28 13.59 -10.38
CA LEU A 25 7.69 12.99 -11.60
C LEU A 25 6.17 13.16 -11.63
N GLY A 26 5.55 13.24 -10.45
CA GLY A 26 4.13 13.45 -10.27
C GLY A 26 3.26 12.37 -10.93
N PRO A 27 1.96 12.67 -11.14
CA PRO A 27 1.00 11.73 -11.72
C PRO A 27 1.39 11.17 -13.10
N ALA A 28 2.28 11.84 -13.83
CA ALA A 28 2.75 11.38 -15.14
C ALA A 28 3.57 10.07 -15.07
N ALA A 29 4.11 9.70 -13.90
CA ALA A 29 4.78 8.42 -13.71
C ALA A 29 3.83 7.24 -13.46
N LEU A 30 2.56 7.50 -13.10
CA LEU A 30 1.63 6.46 -12.64
C LEU A 30 1.40 5.33 -13.66
N PRO A 31 1.21 5.58 -14.97
CA PRO A 31 1.05 4.49 -15.94
C PRO A 31 2.28 3.59 -16.03
N ILE A 32 3.47 4.14 -15.83
CA ILE A 32 4.73 3.39 -15.85
C ILE A 32 4.86 2.57 -14.57
N LEU A 33 4.52 3.13 -13.42
CA LEU A 33 4.53 2.42 -12.14
C LEU A 33 3.53 1.26 -12.14
N GLU A 34 2.35 1.46 -12.72
CA GLU A 34 1.36 0.41 -12.95
C GLU A 34 1.92 -0.71 -13.83
N GLN A 35 2.56 -0.35 -14.96
CA GLN A 35 3.24 -1.33 -15.82
C GLN A 35 4.28 -2.16 -15.03
N LEU A 36 5.06 -1.52 -14.15
CA LEU A 36 6.08 -2.19 -13.34
C LEU A 36 5.48 -3.12 -12.27
N ILE A 37 4.32 -2.78 -11.71
CA ILE A 37 3.60 -3.63 -10.74
C ILE A 37 3.17 -4.96 -11.36
N HIS A 38 2.80 -4.96 -12.64
CA HIS A 38 2.43 -6.16 -13.39
C HIS A 38 3.62 -6.89 -14.02
N GLY A 39 4.83 -6.36 -13.84
CA GLY A 39 6.06 -6.96 -14.35
C GLY A 39 6.44 -8.25 -13.64
N PRO A 40 7.37 -9.04 -14.23
CA PRO A 40 7.85 -10.29 -13.64
C PRO A 40 8.75 -10.07 -12.41
N ASP A 41 9.34 -8.88 -12.27
CA ASP A 41 10.23 -8.55 -11.17
C ASP A 41 9.42 -8.10 -9.94
N GLN A 42 9.31 -8.99 -8.97
CA GLN A 42 8.54 -8.78 -7.75
C GLN A 42 9.14 -7.68 -6.84
N MET A 43 10.47 -7.52 -6.87
CA MET A 43 11.16 -6.48 -6.12
C MET A 43 10.84 -5.13 -6.74
N LEU A 44 10.95 -5.03 -8.07
CA LEU A 44 10.62 -3.81 -8.80
C LEU A 44 9.12 -3.46 -8.66
N ALA A 45 8.23 -4.45 -8.67
CA ALA A 45 6.80 -4.24 -8.41
C ALA A 45 6.55 -3.65 -7.01
N SER A 46 7.26 -4.14 -5.99
CA SER A 46 7.18 -3.62 -4.62
C SER A 46 7.66 -2.17 -4.52
N LYS A 47 8.80 -1.86 -5.17
CA LYS A 47 9.35 -0.49 -5.25
C LYS A 47 8.42 0.45 -6.02
N ALA A 48 7.85 -0.01 -7.13
CA ALA A 48 6.89 0.76 -7.92
C ALA A 48 5.60 1.06 -7.13
N THR A 49 5.12 0.10 -6.35
CA THR A 49 3.97 0.29 -5.44
C THR A 49 4.26 1.38 -4.41
N TYR A 50 5.45 1.35 -3.79
CA TYR A 50 5.86 2.38 -2.84
C TYR A 50 6.03 3.75 -3.50
N ALA A 51 6.62 3.80 -4.68
CA ALA A 51 6.77 5.03 -5.46
C ALA A 51 5.41 5.65 -5.83
N ALA A 52 4.43 4.85 -6.25
CA ALA A 52 3.08 5.33 -6.55
C ALA A 52 2.44 5.98 -5.31
N ALA A 53 2.52 5.32 -4.16
CA ALA A 53 2.05 5.84 -2.89
C ALA A 53 2.65 7.21 -2.53
N LEU A 54 3.94 7.44 -2.80
CA LEU A 54 4.60 8.72 -2.54
C LEU A 54 4.15 9.86 -3.45
N ILE A 55 3.69 9.54 -4.67
CA ILE A 55 3.10 10.54 -5.58
C ILE A 55 1.77 11.05 -5.02
N GLY A 56 0.95 10.13 -4.46
CA GLY A 56 -0.36 10.47 -3.93
C GLY A 56 -1.40 10.82 -5.01
N GLY A 57 -2.58 11.20 -4.57
CA GLY A 57 -3.77 11.43 -5.40
C GLY A 57 -4.56 10.15 -5.70
N ALA A 58 -5.77 10.34 -6.23
CA ALA A 58 -6.66 9.25 -6.63
C ALA A 58 -6.02 8.28 -7.63
N GLY A 59 -5.22 8.78 -8.57
CA GLY A 59 -4.50 7.94 -9.53
C GLY A 59 -3.48 7.03 -8.85
N ALA A 60 -2.71 7.54 -7.89
CA ALA A 60 -1.80 6.72 -7.10
C ALA A 60 -2.55 5.66 -6.29
N ALA A 61 -3.66 6.02 -5.66
CA ALA A 61 -4.48 5.07 -4.93
C ALA A 61 -5.00 3.93 -5.82
N ALA A 62 -5.39 4.23 -7.06
CA ALA A 62 -5.78 3.22 -8.04
C ALA A 62 -4.61 2.28 -8.39
N VAL A 63 -3.40 2.81 -8.58
CA VAL A 63 -2.18 2.01 -8.84
C VAL A 63 -1.83 1.11 -7.64
N VAL A 64 -1.90 1.64 -6.41
CA VAL A 64 -1.66 0.84 -5.19
C VAL A 64 -2.76 -0.22 -5.01
N LEU A 65 -4.00 0.05 -5.42
CA LEU A 65 -5.07 -0.95 -5.44
C LEU A 65 -4.77 -2.09 -6.42
N GLN A 66 -4.13 -1.83 -7.56
CA GLN A 66 -3.68 -2.91 -8.45
C GLN A 66 -2.65 -3.82 -7.76
N ALA A 67 -1.67 -3.23 -7.06
CA ALA A 67 -0.71 -4.00 -6.27
C ALA A 67 -1.40 -4.79 -5.14
N ALA A 68 -2.42 -4.21 -4.50
CA ALA A 68 -3.22 -4.87 -3.48
C ALA A 68 -4.01 -6.08 -4.02
N ASN A 69 -4.29 -6.14 -5.32
CA ASN A 69 -4.92 -7.30 -5.97
C ASN A 69 -3.91 -8.32 -6.54
N SER A 70 -2.62 -8.14 -6.30
CA SER A 70 -1.59 -9.03 -6.84
C SER A 70 -1.77 -10.48 -6.36
N PRO A 71 -1.54 -11.48 -7.23
CA PRO A 71 -1.54 -12.88 -6.79
C PRO A 71 -0.43 -13.15 -5.76
N ASN A 72 0.65 -12.38 -5.78
CA ASN A 72 1.77 -12.53 -4.87
C ASN A 72 1.50 -11.81 -3.52
N PRO A 73 1.46 -12.52 -2.38
CA PRO A 73 1.27 -11.91 -1.07
C PRO A 73 2.35 -10.87 -0.72
N ALA A 74 3.60 -11.03 -1.18
CA ALA A 74 4.66 -10.06 -0.93
C ALA A 74 4.35 -8.67 -1.52
N ILE A 75 3.76 -8.64 -2.74
CA ILE A 75 3.35 -7.39 -3.39
C ILE A 75 2.14 -6.78 -2.65
N ARG A 76 1.20 -7.60 -2.17
CA ARG A 76 0.07 -7.12 -1.35
C ARG A 76 0.54 -6.55 0.00
N VAL A 77 1.54 -7.16 0.63
CA VAL A 77 2.22 -6.59 1.81
C VAL A 77 2.87 -5.26 1.46
N ALA A 78 3.53 -5.14 0.30
CA ALA A 78 4.10 -3.88 -0.16
C ALA A 78 3.03 -2.81 -0.34
N ALA A 79 1.84 -3.15 -0.86
CA ALA A 79 0.70 -2.23 -0.96
C ALA A 79 0.22 -1.75 0.42
N ALA A 80 0.09 -2.66 1.39
CA ALA A 80 -0.28 -2.32 2.77
C ALA A 80 0.79 -1.44 3.45
N HIS A 81 2.07 -1.74 3.23
CA HIS A 81 3.18 -0.94 3.76
C HIS A 81 3.20 0.45 3.12
N ALA A 82 3.08 0.53 1.80
CA ALA A 82 3.02 1.79 1.06
C ALA A 82 1.89 2.68 1.61
N ALA A 83 0.69 2.12 1.82
CA ALA A 83 -0.44 2.85 2.38
C ALA A 83 -0.21 3.42 3.80
N THR A 84 0.79 2.96 4.55
CA THR A 84 1.18 3.52 5.85
C THR A 84 1.82 4.91 5.70
N GLN A 85 2.53 5.15 4.60
CA GLN A 85 3.31 6.37 4.38
C GLN A 85 2.51 7.47 3.65
N VAL A 86 1.22 7.24 3.39
CA VAL A 86 0.39 8.13 2.56
C VAL A 86 -0.69 8.77 3.41
N ALA A 87 -0.71 10.11 3.49
CA ALA A 87 -1.78 10.86 4.15
C ALA A 87 -3.06 10.98 3.30
N ASP A 88 -3.00 10.57 2.04
CA ASP A 88 -4.08 10.67 1.06
C ASP A 88 -5.35 9.89 1.49
N PRO A 89 -6.54 10.53 1.51
CA PRO A 89 -7.79 9.85 1.85
C PRO A 89 -8.22 8.79 0.82
N HIS A 90 -7.80 8.88 -0.43
CA HIS A 90 -8.08 7.90 -1.49
C HIS A 90 -7.46 6.52 -1.21
N ILE A 91 -6.56 6.39 -0.23
CA ILE A 91 -6.00 5.10 0.16
C ILE A 91 -6.93 4.27 1.08
N THR A 92 -7.98 4.88 1.64
CA THR A 92 -8.91 4.17 2.55
C THR A 92 -9.52 2.91 1.90
N PRO A 93 -10.06 2.94 0.66
CA PRO A 93 -10.56 1.74 -0.02
C PRO A 93 -9.50 0.63 -0.17
N VAL A 94 -8.24 0.99 -0.39
CA VAL A 94 -7.12 0.03 -0.50
C VAL A 94 -6.90 -0.67 0.84
N LEU A 95 -6.89 0.09 1.94
CA LEU A 95 -6.73 -0.47 3.27
C LEU A 95 -7.91 -1.36 3.69
N LEU A 96 -9.14 -0.95 3.37
CA LEU A 96 -10.32 -1.79 3.60
C LEU A 96 -10.21 -3.13 2.87
N HIS A 97 -9.81 -3.11 1.60
CA HIS A 97 -9.58 -4.32 0.82
C HIS A 97 -8.51 -5.22 1.45
N LEU A 98 -7.36 -4.67 1.85
CA LEU A 98 -6.25 -5.43 2.43
C LEU A 98 -6.54 -5.96 3.85
N LEU A 99 -7.47 -5.34 4.59
CA LEU A 99 -7.95 -5.85 5.88
C LEU A 99 -8.79 -7.12 5.73
N ASP A 100 -9.31 -7.39 4.53
CA ASP A 100 -10.06 -8.61 4.17
C ASP A 100 -9.19 -9.65 3.44
N ASP A 101 -7.86 -9.44 3.36
CA ASP A 101 -6.96 -10.34 2.63
C ASP A 101 -6.94 -11.76 3.23
N ARG A 102 -6.78 -12.77 2.37
CA ARG A 102 -6.63 -14.17 2.79
C ARG A 102 -5.36 -14.41 3.60
N ASP A 103 -4.29 -13.67 3.32
CA ASP A 103 -2.99 -13.79 3.98
C ASP A 103 -2.95 -12.97 5.27
N SER A 104 -2.61 -13.60 6.40
CA SER A 104 -2.58 -12.92 7.70
C SER A 104 -1.46 -11.90 7.82
N GLY A 105 -0.36 -12.05 7.08
CA GLY A 105 0.72 -11.06 6.99
C GLY A 105 0.26 -9.78 6.32
N VAL A 106 -0.48 -9.90 5.23
CA VAL A 106 -1.13 -8.76 4.55
C VAL A 106 -2.11 -8.06 5.49
N ARG A 107 -3.03 -8.81 6.12
CA ARG A 107 -4.00 -8.22 7.08
C ARG A 107 -3.31 -7.53 8.25
N ARG A 108 -2.22 -8.09 8.78
CA ARG A 108 -1.43 -7.49 9.87
C ARG A 108 -0.81 -6.16 9.46
N GLN A 109 -0.25 -6.09 8.25
CA GLN A 109 0.32 -4.84 7.77
C GLN A 109 -0.77 -3.79 7.50
N ALA A 110 -1.90 -4.20 6.93
CA ALA A 110 -3.05 -3.34 6.70
C ALA A 110 -3.65 -2.80 8.00
N LEU A 111 -3.74 -3.64 9.04
CA LEU A 111 -4.14 -3.26 10.39
C LEU A 111 -3.27 -2.13 10.94
N ARG A 112 -1.95 -2.27 10.85
CA ARG A 112 -1.01 -1.25 11.36
C ARG A 112 -1.12 0.07 10.59
N ALA A 113 -1.32 0.00 9.28
CA ALA A 113 -1.54 1.17 8.45
C ALA A 113 -2.87 1.87 8.78
N ALA A 114 -3.95 1.10 8.88
CA ALA A 114 -5.30 1.60 9.16
C ALA A 114 -5.44 2.21 10.56
N ALA A 115 -4.79 1.62 11.58
CA ALA A 115 -4.86 2.11 12.95
C ALA A 115 -4.26 3.51 13.15
N ARG A 116 -3.41 3.97 12.22
CA ARG A 116 -2.79 5.31 12.26
C ARG A 116 -3.67 6.40 11.63
N ARG A 117 -4.85 6.04 11.11
CA ARG A 117 -5.68 6.93 10.31
C ARG A 117 -6.95 7.28 11.06
N ALA A 118 -7.28 8.56 11.10
CA ALA A 118 -8.55 9.07 11.59
C ALA A 118 -9.64 8.92 10.51
N ASP A 119 -10.00 7.68 10.19
CA ASP A 119 -11.02 7.35 9.20
C ASP A 119 -12.11 6.46 9.85
N PRO A 120 -13.38 6.92 9.90
CA PRO A 120 -14.46 6.17 10.54
C PRO A 120 -14.72 4.79 9.92
N ALA A 121 -14.55 4.63 8.61
CA ALA A 121 -14.76 3.36 7.92
C ALA A 121 -13.66 2.35 8.30
N LEU A 122 -12.41 2.81 8.38
CA LEU A 122 -11.31 1.99 8.90
C LEU A 122 -11.56 1.63 10.36
N HIS A 123 -11.94 2.59 11.21
CA HIS A 123 -12.23 2.31 12.62
C HIS A 123 -13.31 1.23 12.79
N ALA A 124 -14.42 1.34 12.06
CA ALA A 124 -15.49 0.33 12.07
C ALA A 124 -14.99 -1.05 11.60
N ARG A 125 -14.16 -1.10 10.54
CA ARG A 125 -13.58 -2.35 10.05
C ARG A 125 -12.62 -2.97 11.08
N LEU A 126 -11.83 -2.15 11.78
CA LEU A 126 -10.91 -2.60 12.82
C LEU A 126 -11.66 -3.14 14.06
N GLN A 127 -12.76 -2.50 14.46
CA GLN A 127 -13.64 -3.02 15.52
C GLN A 127 -14.21 -4.39 15.16
N LYS A 128 -14.65 -4.57 13.90
CA LYS A 128 -15.11 -5.88 13.41
C LYS A 128 -13.98 -6.91 13.43
N LEU A 129 -12.76 -6.51 13.02
CA LEU A 129 -11.59 -7.40 13.00
C LEU A 129 -11.31 -8.02 14.37
N ILE A 130 -11.46 -7.24 15.45
CA ILE A 130 -11.25 -7.70 16.84
C ILE A 130 -12.11 -8.92 17.20
N THR A 131 -13.30 -9.05 16.62
CA THR A 131 -14.22 -10.15 16.94
C THR A 131 -14.28 -11.23 15.87
N SER A 132 -13.99 -10.89 14.60
CA SER A 132 -14.27 -11.78 13.47
C SER A 132 -13.03 -12.38 12.79
N ASP A 133 -11.81 -11.84 12.98
CA ASP A 133 -10.63 -12.38 12.28
C ASP A 133 -10.31 -13.80 12.77
N HIS A 134 -9.90 -14.67 11.85
CA HIS A 134 -9.55 -16.05 12.19
C HIS A 134 -8.24 -16.16 12.99
N ASP A 135 -7.31 -15.21 12.82
CA ASP A 135 -6.03 -15.18 13.55
C ASP A 135 -6.22 -14.52 14.94
N PRO A 136 -6.11 -15.28 16.06
CA PRO A 136 -6.26 -14.73 17.40
C PRO A 136 -5.19 -13.69 17.76
N GLY A 137 -3.97 -13.85 17.24
CA GLY A 137 -2.88 -12.90 17.42
C GLY A 137 -3.22 -11.56 16.76
N LEU A 138 -3.84 -11.60 15.58
CA LEU A 138 -4.29 -10.40 14.88
C LEU A 138 -5.46 -9.71 15.58
N ARG A 139 -6.45 -10.46 16.10
CA ARG A 139 -7.52 -9.91 16.96
C ARG A 139 -6.96 -9.17 18.18
N LYS A 140 -5.97 -9.77 18.84
CA LYS A 140 -5.29 -9.18 20.01
C LYS A 140 -4.49 -7.94 19.65
N GLU A 141 -3.79 -7.93 18.51
CA GLU A 141 -3.07 -6.76 18.01
C GLU A 141 -4.02 -5.60 17.69
N ALA A 142 -5.14 -5.88 17.00
CA ALA A 142 -6.15 -4.87 16.71
C ALA A 142 -6.76 -4.26 17.97
N SER A 143 -7.07 -5.10 18.97
CA SER A 143 -7.58 -4.65 20.27
C SER A 143 -6.61 -3.73 21.00
N LYS A 144 -5.30 -3.97 20.87
CA LYS A 144 -4.28 -3.11 21.48
C LYS A 144 -4.18 -1.77 20.76
N LEU A 145 -4.14 -1.80 19.43
CA LEU A 145 -4.01 -0.60 18.61
C LEU A 145 -5.17 0.38 18.82
N LEU A 146 -6.41 -0.11 18.91
CA LEU A 146 -7.58 0.76 19.18
C LEU A 146 -7.72 1.25 20.63
N LYS A 147 -6.97 0.67 21.58
CA LYS A 147 -6.96 1.11 22.99
C LYS A 147 -5.89 2.17 23.28
N THR A 148 -5.01 2.40 22.32
CA THR A 148 -3.94 3.40 22.48
C THR A 148 -4.56 4.76 22.17
N PRO A 149 -4.50 5.74 23.10
CA PRO A 149 -5.10 7.07 22.91
C PRO A 149 -4.48 7.84 21.75
#